data_AF-A0A2D6E5D5-F1
#
_entry.id   AF-A0A2D6E5D5-F1
#
_cell.length_a   1.000
_cell.length_b   1.000
_cell.length_c   1.000
_cell.angle_alpha   90.00
_cell.angle_beta   90.00
_cell.angle_gamma   90.00
#
_symmetry.space_group_name_H-M   'P 1'
#
loop_
_entity.id
_entity.type
_entity.pdbx_description
1 polymer ?
#
loop_
_entity_poly.entity_id
_entity_poly.type
_entity_poly.pdbx_seq_one_letter_code
_entity_poly.pdbx_strand_id
1 'polypeptide(L)'
;MGMFDYVYCEHPLPLPEEVKDFKADFKEGVEAPLDWSKFEFQSKDFAGLLEKYTIEEDGQIYKEIIEREIVGNESDFPDIIEKSGGIEKVEHTGEVYFYGLHMDKKYDHWIEFKALFWKGDLKEIYLEEYKKEDNSRRVASQEKILKTVKEAQKKQSRWSQRIKSYYNLIVRFIAGCGIKLFWVLQRIFTVK
;
A
#
# COMPACT_ATOMS: atom_id res chain seq x y z
N MET A 1 5.82 11.13 -14.77
CA MET A 1 5.79 9.77 -14.21
C MET A 1 4.43 9.19 -14.58
N GLY A 2 4.42 8.14 -15.40
CA GLY A 2 3.19 7.46 -15.81
C GLY A 2 2.77 6.42 -14.75
N MET A 3 1.47 6.14 -14.72
CA MET A 3 0.88 5.06 -13.94
C MET A 3 1.31 3.70 -14.54
N PHE A 4 1.33 2.65 -13.73
CA PHE A 4 1.78 1.30 -14.12
C PHE A 4 0.70 0.28 -13.78
N ASP A 5 0.84 -0.93 -14.32
CA ASP A 5 0.02 -2.08 -13.98
C ASP A 5 0.85 -3.11 -13.21
N TYR A 6 0.19 -4.02 -12.52
CA TYR A 6 0.81 -5.08 -11.73
C TYR A 6 0.82 -6.39 -12.52
N VAL A 7 1.92 -7.12 -12.44
CA VAL A 7 2.09 -8.44 -13.07
C VAL A 7 2.53 -9.44 -12.00
N TYR A 8 1.81 -10.54 -11.89
CA TYR A 8 2.20 -11.74 -11.16
C TYR A 8 2.61 -12.82 -12.17
N CYS A 9 3.61 -13.64 -11.85
CA CYS A 9 4.11 -14.66 -12.78
C CYS A 9 4.29 -16.00 -12.08
N GLU A 10 3.31 -16.88 -12.24
CA GLU A 10 3.36 -18.26 -11.76
C GLU A 10 4.21 -19.14 -12.69
N HIS A 11 4.35 -18.75 -13.96
CA HIS A 11 5.27 -19.39 -14.88
C HIS A 11 6.74 -19.31 -14.39
N PRO A 12 7.56 -20.37 -14.55
CA PRO A 12 8.96 -20.35 -14.13
C PRO A 12 9.76 -19.20 -14.73
N LEU A 13 10.29 -18.33 -13.87
CA LEU A 13 11.12 -17.19 -14.25
C LEU A 13 12.59 -17.59 -14.45
N PRO A 14 13.30 -17.03 -15.44
CA PRO A 14 14.74 -17.22 -15.65
C PRO A 14 15.56 -16.42 -14.62
N LEU A 15 15.46 -16.82 -13.35
CA LEU A 15 16.07 -16.11 -12.22
C LEU A 15 17.60 -16.30 -12.19
N PRO A 16 18.38 -15.23 -11.92
CA PRO A 16 19.81 -15.34 -11.67
C PRO A 16 20.07 -16.16 -10.40
N GLU A 17 21.21 -16.85 -10.32
CA GLU A 17 21.54 -17.72 -9.17
C GLU A 17 21.51 -16.97 -7.83
N GLU A 18 21.91 -15.70 -7.84
CA GLU A 18 21.97 -14.86 -6.64
C GLU A 18 20.61 -14.67 -5.96
N VAL A 19 19.51 -14.72 -6.72
CA VAL A 19 18.17 -14.33 -6.23
C VAL A 19 17.29 -15.53 -5.87
N LYS A 20 17.73 -16.75 -6.17
CA LYS A 20 16.98 -18.00 -5.89
C LYS A 20 16.83 -18.24 -4.39
N ASP A 21 17.82 -17.84 -3.61
CA ASP A 21 17.86 -18.03 -2.16
C ASP A 21 17.42 -16.77 -1.38
N PHE A 22 16.78 -15.81 -2.06
CA PHE A 22 16.26 -14.63 -1.39
C PHE A 22 15.22 -15.02 -0.36
N LYS A 23 15.27 -14.34 0.78
CA LYS A 23 14.35 -14.52 1.89
C LYS A 23 13.38 -13.36 1.87
N ALA A 24 12.09 -13.66 1.98
CA ALA A 24 11.12 -12.62 2.22
C ALA A 24 11.35 -12.06 3.63
N ASP A 25 11.56 -10.75 3.74
CA ASP A 25 11.55 -10.02 5.02
C ASP A 25 10.10 -9.98 5.55
N PHE A 26 9.63 -11.11 6.08
CA PHE A 26 8.40 -11.14 6.88
C PHE A 26 8.69 -10.52 8.27
N LYS A 27 7.67 -9.86 8.83
CA LYS A 27 7.69 -9.33 10.19
C LYS A 27 8.25 -10.36 11.17
N GLU A 28 9.28 -9.95 11.92
CA GLU A 28 9.85 -10.59 13.11
C GLU A 28 9.81 -12.12 13.15
N GLY A 29 10.84 -12.78 12.60
CA GLY A 29 11.30 -14.09 13.09
C GLY A 29 11.06 -15.30 12.19
N VAL A 30 10.43 -15.16 11.03
CA VAL A 30 10.25 -16.26 10.07
C VAL A 30 10.83 -15.88 8.71
N GLU A 31 12.04 -16.38 8.45
CA GLU A 31 12.69 -16.26 7.14
C GLU A 31 12.16 -17.38 6.23
N ALA A 32 11.18 -17.08 5.39
CA ALA A 32 10.73 -17.96 4.34
C ALA A 32 11.41 -17.58 3.01
N PRO A 33 11.68 -18.56 2.11
CA PRO A 33 12.14 -18.25 0.76
C PRO A 33 11.12 -17.35 0.06
N LEU A 34 11.63 -16.40 -0.73
CA LEU A 34 10.83 -15.47 -1.49
C LEU A 34 10.06 -16.23 -2.58
N ASP A 35 8.73 -16.14 -2.53
CA ASP A 35 7.85 -16.74 -3.51
C ASP A 35 7.67 -15.78 -4.71
N TRP A 36 8.45 -16.02 -5.77
CA TRP A 36 8.42 -15.21 -6.99
C TRP A 36 7.06 -15.27 -7.71
N SER A 37 6.26 -16.32 -7.51
CA SER A 37 4.92 -16.42 -8.10
C SER A 37 3.95 -15.38 -7.54
N LYS A 38 4.17 -14.97 -6.28
CA LYS A 38 3.38 -13.96 -5.57
C LYS A 38 4.04 -12.59 -5.56
N PHE A 39 5.19 -12.45 -6.22
CA PHE A 39 5.90 -11.19 -6.26
C PHE A 39 5.18 -10.19 -7.17
N GLU A 40 4.97 -8.97 -6.68
CA GLU A 40 4.31 -7.90 -7.43
C GLU A 40 5.32 -7.19 -8.34
N PHE A 41 5.32 -7.57 -9.62
CA PHE A 41 6.04 -6.83 -10.65
C PHE A 41 5.19 -5.66 -11.17
N GLN A 42 5.84 -4.64 -11.71
CA GLN A 42 5.21 -3.51 -12.38
C GLN A 42 5.50 -3.56 -13.87
N SER A 43 4.51 -3.21 -14.69
CA SER A 43 4.68 -3.05 -16.14
C SER A 43 4.08 -1.72 -16.62
N LYS A 44 4.61 -1.21 -17.73
CA LYS A 44 4.10 -0.02 -18.43
C LYS A 44 3.63 -0.32 -19.84
N ASP A 45 3.68 -1.58 -20.27
CA ASP A 45 3.31 -1.98 -21.64
C ASP A 45 1.81 -2.25 -21.80
N PHE A 46 1.07 -2.19 -20.69
CA PHE A 46 -0.38 -2.24 -20.64
C PHE A 46 -0.97 -0.81 -20.57
N ALA A 47 -2.22 -0.67 -20.13
CA ALA A 47 -2.95 0.60 -20.14
C ALA A 47 -2.45 1.60 -19.06
N GLY A 48 -1.69 1.12 -18.06
CA GLY A 48 -1.22 1.89 -16.92
C GLY A 48 -2.37 2.34 -16.04
N LEU A 49 -3.31 1.44 -15.72
CA LEU A 49 -4.55 1.74 -14.98
C LEU A 49 -4.57 1.11 -13.58
N LEU A 50 -3.40 0.68 -13.07
CA LEU A 50 -3.25 -0.08 -11.82
C LEU A 50 -4.04 -1.40 -11.87
N GLU A 51 -4.14 -1.98 -13.06
CA GLU A 51 -4.76 -3.28 -13.28
C GLU A 51 -3.79 -4.39 -12.89
N LYS A 52 -4.33 -5.57 -12.60
CA LYS A 52 -3.55 -6.73 -12.22
C LYS A 52 -3.61 -7.77 -13.31
N TYR A 53 -2.46 -8.26 -13.70
CA TYR A 53 -2.27 -9.31 -14.67
C TYR A 53 -1.56 -10.48 -14.03
N THR A 54 -1.89 -11.70 -14.45
CA THR A 54 -1.24 -12.93 -14.00
C THR A 54 -0.80 -13.72 -15.23
N ILE A 55 0.47 -14.09 -15.28
CA ILE A 55 1.01 -15.09 -16.20
C ILE A 55 0.94 -16.43 -15.47
N GLU A 56 -0.03 -17.26 -15.81
CA GLU A 56 -0.25 -18.56 -15.15
C GLU A 56 0.86 -19.56 -15.48
N GLU A 57 0.90 -20.69 -14.76
CA GLU A 57 1.90 -21.75 -14.95
C GLU A 57 1.99 -22.26 -16.40
N ASP A 58 0.87 -22.27 -17.12
CA ASP A 58 0.78 -22.70 -18.52
C ASP A 58 1.29 -21.65 -19.53
N GLY A 59 1.67 -20.47 -19.06
CA GLY A 59 2.16 -19.35 -19.86
C GLY A 59 1.04 -18.48 -20.45
N GLN A 60 -0.23 -18.69 -20.12
CA GLN A 60 -1.30 -17.78 -20.55
C GLN A 60 -1.36 -16.55 -19.65
N ILE A 61 -1.69 -15.40 -20.24
CA ILE A 61 -1.88 -14.15 -19.48
C ILE A 61 -3.37 -13.84 -19.26
N TYR A 62 -3.70 -13.55 -18.01
CA TYR A 62 -5.03 -13.17 -17.55
C TYR A 62 -4.99 -11.81 -16.89
N LYS A 63 -6.12 -11.10 -16.94
CA LYS A 63 -6.36 -9.85 -16.23
C LYS A 63 -7.40 -10.10 -15.14
N GLU A 64 -7.13 -9.63 -13.94
CA GLU A 64 -8.12 -9.64 -12.86
C GLU A 64 -9.18 -8.57 -13.13
N ILE A 65 -10.45 -8.98 -13.13
CA ILE A 65 -11.58 -8.06 -13.19
C ILE A 65 -11.92 -7.67 -11.76
N ILE A 66 -11.86 -6.38 -11.46
CA ILE A 66 -12.25 -5.82 -10.16
C ILE A 66 -13.51 -4.99 -10.35
N GLU A 67 -14.59 -5.42 -9.71
CA GLU A 67 -15.82 -4.66 -9.62
C GLU A 67 -15.75 -3.74 -8.39
N ARG A 68 -16.05 -2.45 -8.59
CA ARG A 68 -16.00 -1.45 -7.51
C ARG A 68 -17.41 -0.96 -7.21
N GLU A 69 -17.86 -1.19 -5.98
CA GLU A 69 -19.12 -0.67 -5.47
C GLU A 69 -18.84 0.45 -4.47
N ILE A 70 -19.50 1.60 -4.68
CA ILE A 70 -19.46 2.71 -3.74
C ILE A 70 -20.57 2.46 -2.71
N VAL A 71 -20.19 2.21 -1.46
CA VAL A 71 -21.12 1.99 -0.36
C VAL A 71 -21.16 3.24 0.50
N GLY A 72 -22.35 3.83 0.61
CA GLY A 72 -22.59 4.93 1.55
C GLY A 72 -22.47 4.43 2.98
N ASN A 73 -21.57 5.05 3.76
CA ASN A 73 -21.42 4.82 5.18
C ASN A 73 -21.89 6.07 5.97
N GLU A 74 -21.86 6.02 7.30
CA GLU A 74 -22.18 7.17 8.17
C GLU A 74 -21.08 8.27 8.14
N SER A 75 -20.00 8.07 7.39
CA SER A 75 -18.91 9.03 7.20
C SER A 75 -19.21 9.94 6.00
N ASP A 76 -18.61 11.13 5.99
CA ASP A 76 -18.66 12.04 4.82
C ASP A 76 -17.90 11.49 3.59
N PHE A 77 -17.22 10.35 3.72
CA PHE A 77 -16.47 9.69 2.66
C PHE A 77 -17.02 8.30 2.41
N PRO A 78 -17.57 8.04 1.21
CA PRO A 78 -18.12 6.73 0.89
C PRO A 78 -17.00 5.69 0.82
N ASP A 79 -17.30 4.47 1.26
CA ASP A 79 -16.37 3.35 1.15
C ASP A 79 -16.40 2.79 -0.27
N ILE A 80 -15.23 2.42 -0.79
CA ILE A 80 -15.13 1.67 -2.05
C ILE A 80 -14.88 0.22 -1.67
N ILE A 81 -15.83 -0.64 -1.99
CA ILE A 81 -15.69 -2.09 -1.83
C ILE A 81 -15.27 -2.66 -3.19
N GLU A 82 -14.12 -3.32 -3.20
CA GLU A 82 -13.64 -4.08 -4.36
C GLU A 82 -14.13 -5.53 -4.24
N LYS A 83 -14.81 -6.03 -5.26
CA LYS A 83 -15.21 -7.43 -5.41
C LYS A 83 -14.46 -8.02 -6.60
N SER A 84 -14.00 -9.27 -6.46
CA SER A 84 -13.42 -10.00 -7.59
C SER A 84 -14.53 -10.34 -8.58
N GLY A 85 -14.44 -9.80 -9.79
CA GLY A 85 -15.31 -10.10 -10.93
C GLY A 85 -14.82 -11.29 -11.76
N GLY A 86 -13.79 -12.00 -11.28
CA GLY A 86 -13.15 -13.12 -11.98
C GLY A 86 -11.89 -12.71 -12.73
N ILE A 87 -11.50 -13.54 -13.69
CA ILE A 87 -10.32 -13.34 -14.54
C ILE A 87 -10.72 -13.41 -16.01
N GLU A 88 -10.07 -12.60 -16.84
CA GLU A 88 -10.28 -12.54 -18.28
C GLU A 88 -8.98 -12.85 -19.02
N LYS A 89 -9.02 -13.76 -20.00
CA LYS A 89 -7.86 -14.06 -20.84
C LYS A 89 -7.56 -12.85 -21.74
N VAL A 90 -6.30 -12.43 -21.76
CA VAL A 90 -5.87 -11.26 -22.53
C VAL A 90 -5.25 -11.73 -23.85
N GLU A 91 -5.84 -11.34 -24.99
CA GLU A 91 -5.29 -11.65 -26.33
C GLU A 91 -4.13 -10.72 -26.73
N HIS A 92 -3.10 -10.62 -25.88
CA HIS A 92 -1.95 -9.76 -26.14
C HIS A 92 -0.97 -10.40 -27.14
N THR A 93 -0.45 -9.61 -28.08
CA THR A 93 0.63 -10.04 -28.99
C THR A 93 1.69 -8.95 -29.01
N GLY A 94 2.89 -9.27 -28.54
CA GLY A 94 3.94 -8.29 -28.36
C GLY A 94 4.90 -8.65 -27.23
N GLU A 95 5.78 -7.71 -26.94
CA GLU A 95 6.73 -7.80 -25.84
C GLU A 95 6.16 -7.07 -24.63
N VAL A 96 6.26 -7.70 -23.46
CA VAL A 96 5.87 -7.13 -22.18
C VAL A 96 7.10 -7.14 -21.27
N TYR A 97 7.51 -5.96 -20.86
CA TYR A 97 8.52 -5.71 -19.86
C TYR A 97 7.84 -5.57 -18.50
N PHE A 98 8.33 -6.31 -17.52
CA PHE A 98 7.88 -6.17 -16.14
C PHE A 98 9.06 -6.27 -15.19
N TYR A 99 9.02 -5.42 -14.16
CA TYR A 99 10.16 -5.20 -13.27
C TYR A 99 9.74 -5.16 -11.81
N GLY A 100 10.67 -5.51 -10.94
CA GLY A 100 10.49 -5.60 -9.50
C GLY A 100 11.65 -4.99 -8.74
N LEU A 101 11.36 -4.38 -7.60
CA LEU A 101 12.38 -3.95 -6.64
C LEU A 101 12.23 -4.76 -5.34
N HIS A 102 13.18 -5.64 -5.07
CA HIS A 102 13.29 -6.32 -3.78
C HIS A 102 14.26 -5.54 -2.88
N MET A 103 13.72 -4.95 -1.81
CA MET A 103 14.51 -4.20 -0.83
C MET A 103 14.98 -5.14 0.29
N ASP A 104 16.22 -5.60 0.21
CA ASP A 104 16.84 -6.41 1.28
C ASP A 104 17.52 -5.49 2.32
N LYS A 105 18.03 -6.09 3.40
CA LYS A 105 18.71 -5.42 4.51
C LYS A 105 19.99 -4.72 4.08
N LYS A 106 20.73 -5.30 3.14
CA LYS A 106 22.05 -4.77 2.72
C LYS A 106 22.05 -4.18 1.31
N TYR A 107 21.36 -4.82 0.38
CA TYR A 107 21.32 -4.39 -1.00
C TYR A 107 19.88 -4.25 -1.47
N ASP A 108 19.64 -3.34 -2.39
CA ASP A 108 18.38 -3.29 -3.12
C ASP A 108 18.59 -3.99 -4.47
N HIS A 109 17.67 -4.86 -4.83
CA HIS A 109 17.74 -5.69 -6.02
C HIS A 109 16.66 -5.28 -7.01
N TRP A 110 17.08 -4.75 -8.15
CA TRP A 110 16.20 -4.50 -9.29
C TRP A 110 16.28 -5.68 -10.25
N ILE A 111 15.14 -6.21 -10.63
CA ILE A 111 15.03 -7.29 -11.60
C ILE A 111 14.00 -6.92 -12.66
N GLU A 112 14.34 -7.14 -13.92
CA GLU A 112 13.49 -6.83 -15.06
C GLU A 112 13.47 -8.01 -16.02
N PHE A 113 12.26 -8.38 -16.43
CA PHE A 113 12.01 -9.45 -17.37
C PHE A 113 11.38 -8.90 -18.63
N LYS A 114 11.66 -9.60 -19.74
CA LYS A 114 11.03 -9.39 -21.03
C LYS A 114 10.31 -10.67 -21.43
N ALA A 115 8.99 -10.60 -21.60
CA ALA A 115 8.16 -11.70 -22.03
C ALA A 115 7.59 -11.44 -23.43
N LEU A 116 7.69 -12.42 -24.32
CA LEU A 116 7.13 -12.38 -25.67
C LEU A 116 5.83 -13.18 -25.72
N PHE A 117 4.72 -12.51 -26.02
CA PHE A 117 3.40 -13.11 -26.14
C PHE A 117 2.92 -13.17 -27.59
N TRP A 118 2.18 -14.23 -27.90
CA TRP A 118 1.43 -14.35 -29.14
C TRP A 118 0.01 -14.81 -28.83
N LYS A 119 -0.97 -13.93 -29.06
CA LYS A 119 -2.40 -14.15 -28.78
C LYS A 119 -2.68 -14.59 -27.34
N GLY A 120 -1.98 -13.99 -26.39
CA GLY A 120 -2.10 -14.30 -24.96
C GLY A 120 -1.31 -15.49 -24.49
N ASP A 121 -0.62 -16.22 -25.38
CA ASP A 121 0.24 -17.33 -25.00
C ASP A 121 1.71 -16.87 -24.96
N LEU A 122 2.37 -17.09 -23.83
CA LEU A 122 3.80 -16.86 -23.65
C LEU A 122 4.59 -17.77 -24.59
N LYS A 123 5.54 -17.19 -25.33
CA LYS A 123 6.47 -17.92 -26.19
C LYS A 123 7.84 -17.99 -25.56
N GLU A 124 8.34 -16.87 -25.08
CA GLU A 124 9.68 -16.76 -24.52
C GLU A 124 9.68 -15.76 -23.37
N ILE A 125 10.51 -16.01 -22.36
CA ILE A 125 10.74 -15.09 -21.25
C ILE A 125 12.23 -15.00 -20.95
N TYR A 126 12.72 -13.79 -20.78
CA TYR A 126 14.13 -13.48 -20.57
C TYR A 126 14.33 -12.59 -19.36
N LEU A 127 15.45 -12.77 -18.68
CA LEU A 127 15.98 -11.78 -17.76
C LEU A 127 16.64 -10.67 -18.58
N GLU A 128 16.02 -9.50 -18.62
CA GLU A 128 16.52 -8.35 -19.38
C GLU A 128 17.60 -7.62 -18.57
N GLU A 129 17.32 -7.33 -17.30
CA GLU A 129 18.23 -6.60 -16.44
C GLU A 129 18.19 -7.10 -15.00
N TYR A 130 19.35 -7.16 -14.36
CA TYR A 130 19.48 -7.36 -12.92
C TYR A 130 20.52 -6.37 -12.38
N LYS A 131 20.10 -5.56 -11.40
CA LYS A 131 20.98 -4.63 -10.69
C LYS A 131 20.93 -4.89 -9.20
N LYS A 132 22.09 -4.75 -8.58
CA LYS A 132 22.30 -4.85 -7.14
C LYS A 132 22.96 -3.56 -6.67
N GLU A 133 22.23 -2.80 -5.85
CA GLU A 133 22.67 -1.48 -5.39
C GLU A 133 22.82 -1.45 -3.87
N ASP A 134 23.77 -0.66 -3.37
CA ASP A 134 23.93 -0.43 -1.93
C ASP A 134 22.80 0.45 -1.40
N ASN A 135 22.12 -0.01 -0.35
CA ASN A 135 20.92 0.62 0.17
C ASN A 135 21.19 1.67 1.26
N SER A 136 22.45 1.95 1.60
CA SER A 136 22.81 2.82 2.74
C SER A 136 22.15 4.19 2.69
N ARG A 137 22.05 4.77 1.48
CA ARG A 137 21.38 6.05 1.23
C ARG A 137 19.87 5.97 1.49
N ARG A 138 19.22 4.87 1.09
CA ARG A 138 17.78 4.64 1.32
C ARG A 138 17.51 4.51 2.82
N VAL A 139 18.28 3.68 3.52
CA VAL A 139 18.13 3.45 4.97
C VAL A 139 18.29 4.76 5.76
N ALA A 140 19.36 5.52 5.50
CA ALA A 140 19.57 6.82 6.15
C ALA A 140 18.44 7.82 5.88
N SER A 141 17.87 7.79 4.68
CA SER A 141 16.73 8.64 4.31
C SER A 141 15.44 8.22 5.04
N GLN A 142 15.16 6.92 5.12
CA GLN A 142 14.02 6.37 5.86
C GLN A 142 14.10 6.72 7.35
N GLU A 143 15.28 6.62 7.98
CA GLU A 143 15.49 7.01 9.37
C GLU A 143 15.21 8.50 9.60
N LYS A 144 15.70 9.37 8.69
CA LYS A 144 15.46 10.82 8.76
C LYS A 144 13.98 11.15 8.61
N ILE A 145 13.28 10.51 7.66
CA ILE A 145 11.83 10.68 7.46
C ILE A 145 11.09 10.22 8.71
N LEU A 146 11.38 9.03 9.23
CA LEU A 146 10.74 8.48 10.43
C LEU A 146 10.92 9.40 11.64
N LYS A 147 12.13 9.97 11.82
CA LYS A 147 12.40 10.94 12.88
C LYS A 147 11.55 12.20 12.71
N THR A 148 11.49 12.75 11.50
CA THR A 148 10.71 13.95 11.18
C THR A 148 9.21 13.72 11.42
N VAL A 149 8.68 12.58 11.00
CA VAL A 149 7.28 12.18 11.22
C VAL A 149 6.99 12.04 12.71
N LYS A 150 7.85 11.37 13.49
CA LYS A 150 7.71 11.23 14.95
C LYS A 150 7.73 12.58 15.66
N GLU A 151 8.59 13.50 15.24
CA GLU A 151 8.65 14.86 15.79
C GLU A 151 7.40 15.68 15.46
N ALA A 152 6.89 15.58 14.22
CA ALA A 152 5.64 16.21 13.80
C ALA A 152 4.45 15.67 14.59
N GLN A 153 4.33 14.34 14.75
CA GLN A 153 3.29 13.71 15.55
C GLN A 153 3.32 14.14 17.02
N LYS A 154 4.51 14.24 17.63
CA LYS A 154 4.68 14.74 19.00
C LYS A 154 4.25 16.20 19.14
N LYS A 155 4.54 17.05 18.15
CA LYS A 155 4.09 18.46 18.15
C LYS A 155 2.57 18.55 18.00
N GLN A 156 1.99 17.77 17.10
CA GLN A 156 0.54 17.72 16.88
C GLN A 156 -0.20 17.23 18.14
N SER A 157 0.28 16.17 18.80
CA SER A 157 -0.33 15.65 20.02
C SER A 157 -0.24 16.63 21.19
N ARG A 158 0.87 17.37 21.33
CA ARG A 158 0.99 18.45 22.32
C ARG A 158 0.01 19.59 22.04
N TRP A 159 -0.17 19.96 20.77
CA TRP A 159 -1.07 21.04 20.39
C TRP A 159 -2.54 20.64 20.59
N SER A 160 -2.93 19.43 20.19
CA SER A 160 -4.28 18.89 20.44
C SER A 160 -4.57 18.75 21.93
N GLN A 161 -3.61 18.33 22.75
CA GLN A 161 -3.74 18.28 24.21
C GLN A 161 -3.95 19.68 24.81
N ARG A 162 -3.24 20.71 24.33
CA ARG A 162 -3.45 22.09 24.76
C ARG A 162 -4.87 22.56 24.43
N ILE A 163 -5.33 22.36 23.19
CA ILE A 163 -6.69 22.75 22.78
C ILE A 163 -7.74 22.02 23.62
N LYS A 164 -7.60 20.71 23.81
CA LYS A 164 -8.50 19.92 24.65
C LYS A 164 -8.53 20.42 26.08
N SER A 165 -7.39 20.85 26.62
CA SER A 165 -7.30 21.45 27.96
C SER A 165 -8.07 22.77 28.04
N TYR A 166 -7.90 23.67 27.07
CA TYR A 166 -8.67 24.93 27.02
C TYR A 166 -10.16 24.69 26.83
N TYR A 167 -10.55 23.78 25.93
CA TYR A 167 -11.94 23.40 25.74
C TYR A 167 -12.57 22.86 27.03
N ASN A 168 -11.90 21.92 27.70
CA ASN A 168 -12.37 21.38 28.98
C ASN A 168 -12.48 22.45 30.06
N LEU A 169 -11.60 23.45 30.07
CA LEU A 169 -11.69 24.57 31.00
C LEU A 169 -12.94 25.43 30.73
N ILE A 170 -13.22 25.74 29.47
CA ILE A 170 -14.41 26.49 29.05
C ILE A 170 -15.68 25.71 29.38
N VAL A 171 -15.74 24.42 29.03
CA VAL A 171 -16.90 23.56 29.34
C VAL A 171 -17.16 23.48 30.84
N ARG A 172 -16.11 23.31 31.66
CA ARG A 172 -16.24 23.33 33.13
C ARG A 172 -16.74 24.66 33.67
N PHE A 173 -16.28 25.77 33.09
CA PHE A 173 -16.74 27.10 33.48
C PHE A 173 -18.23 27.28 33.16
N ILE A 174 -18.66 26.95 31.94
CA ILE A 174 -20.07 27.05 31.52
C ILE A 174 -20.96 26.14 32.39
N ALA A 175 -20.56 24.88 32.60
CA ALA A 175 -21.30 23.95 33.46
C ALA A 175 -21.40 24.45 34.90
N GLY A 176 -20.31 24.98 35.47
CA GLY A 176 -20.30 25.55 36.81
C GLY A 176 -21.19 26.78 36.95
N CYS A 177 -21.20 27.67 35.95
CA CYS A 177 -22.11 28.81 35.87
C CYS A 177 -23.57 28.36 35.77
N GLY A 178 -23.87 27.35 34.95
CA GLY A 178 -25.22 26.78 34.81
C GLY A 178 -25.74 26.17 36.11
N ILE A 179 -24.89 25.41 36.82
CA ILE A 179 -25.23 24.86 38.14
C ILE A 179 -25.53 26.01 39.12
N LYS A 180 -24.66 27.02 39.22
CA LYS A 180 -24.90 28.17 40.12
C LYS A 180 -26.21 28.90 39.81
N LEU A 181 -26.51 29.14 38.53
CA LEU A 181 -27.76 29.75 38.08
C LEU A 181 -28.97 28.90 38.49
N PHE A 182 -28.89 27.58 38.32
CA PHE A 182 -29.92 26.64 38.75
C PHE A 182 -30.17 26.73 40.27
N TRP A 183 -29.12 26.73 41.09
CA TRP A 183 -29.23 26.89 42.54
C TRP A 183 -29.84 28.25 42.95
N VAL A 184 -29.46 29.34 42.27
CA VAL A 184 -30.04 30.67 42.52
C VAL A 184 -31.53 30.69 42.18
N LEU A 185 -31.92 30.15 41.01
CA LEU A 185 -33.31 30.05 40.60
C LEU A 185 -34.12 29.20 41.59
N GLN A 186 -33.62 28.02 41.95
CA GLN A 186 -34.27 27.15 42.94
C GLN A 186 -34.51 27.90 44.25
N ARG A 187 -33.52 28.63 44.76
CA ARG A 187 -33.63 29.42 46.00
C ARG A 187 -34.67 30.55 45.91
N ILE A 188 -34.83 31.16 44.73
CA ILE A 188 -35.88 32.19 44.50
C ILE A 188 -37.28 31.53 44.53
N PHE A 189 -37.42 30.33 43.96
CA PHE A 189 -38.70 29.63 43.90
C PHE A 189 -39.13 28.99 45.24
N THR A 190 -38.20 28.59 46.11
CA THR A 190 -38.54 27.97 47.42
C THR A 190 -38.90 28.98 48.53
N VAL A 191 -38.71 30.29 48.30
CA VAL A 191 -38.98 31.35 49.31
C VAL A 191 -40.36 32.02 49.11
N LYS A 192 -41.21 31.45 48.26
CA LYS A 192 -42.65 31.74 48.16
C LYS A 192 -43.46 30.61 48.78
#